data_AF-A0A1H6BUR0-F1
#
_entry.id   AF-A0A1H6BUR0-F1
#
_cell.length_a   1.000
_cell.length_b   1.000
_cell.length_c   1.000
_cell.angle_alpha   90.00
_cell.angle_beta   90.00
_cell.angle_gamma   90.00
#
_symmetry.space_group_name_H-M   'P 1'
#
loop_
_entity.id
_entity.type
_entity.pdbx_description
1 polymer ?
#
loop_
_entity_poly.entity_id
_entity_poly.type
_entity_poly.pdbx_seq_one_letter_code
_entity_poly.pdbx_strand_id
1 'polypeptide(L)' 'MDYFHQIEDKAVILRSGGVFRQAKVYKRGQMLFAGYGAGFVRLLKMPGTSNPNVSWEETDAAHSTDNLGRPIVS' A
#
# COMPACT_ATOMS: atom_id res chain seq x y z
N MET A 1 -20.50 6.21 -1.09
CA MET A 1 -19.31 5.93 -1.92
C MET A 1 -18.09 5.98 -1.02
N ASP A 2 -17.09 5.14 -1.27
CA ASP A 2 -15.89 5.05 -0.45
C ASP A 2 -14.67 5.47 -1.28
N TYR A 3 -14.12 6.63 -0.95
CA TYR A 3 -13.01 7.28 -1.64
C TYR A 3 -11.67 6.84 -1.05
N PHE A 4 -10.58 7.18 -1.72
CA PHE A 4 -9.25 7.01 -1.15
C PHE A 4 -9.01 8.10 -0.10
N HIS A 5 -8.67 7.68 1.12
CA HIS A 5 -8.31 8.58 2.20
C HIS A 5 -6.83 8.39 2.52
N GLN A 6 -6.06 9.48 2.48
CA GLN A 6 -4.67 9.45 2.91
C GLN A 6 -4.61 9.14 4.41
N ILE A 7 -3.65 8.31 4.81
CA ILE A 7 -3.28 8.17 6.22
C ILE A 7 -2.15 9.17 6.44
N GLU A 8 -2.47 10.29 7.09
CA GLU A 8 -1.51 11.38 7.29
C GLU A 8 -0.28 10.92 8.05
N ASP A 9 0.87 11.51 7.71
CA ASP A 9 2.18 11.22 8.31
C ASP A 9 2.60 9.73 8.22
N LYS A 10 2.04 8.98 7.26
CA LYS A 10 2.39 7.58 6.98
C LYS A 10 2.94 7.38 5.58
N ALA A 11 3.88 6.46 5.47
CA ALA A 11 4.60 6.12 4.27
C ALA A 11 4.75 4.60 4.08
N VAL A 12 4.86 4.19 2.82
CA VAL A 12 5.20 2.85 2.39
C VAL A 12 6.39 2.91 1.45
N ILE A 13 7.33 1.98 1.59
CA ILE A 13 8.44 1.81 0.67
C ILE A 13 7.97 0.94 -0.50
N LEU A 14 7.94 1.54 -1.69
CA LEU A 14 7.71 0.85 -2.94
C LEU A 14 9.03 0.57 -3.64
N ARG A 15 9.07 -0.54 -4.39
CA ARG A 15 10.20 -0.93 -5.21
C ARG A 15 9.75 -1.31 -6.61
N SER A 16 10.49 -0.84 -7.62
CA SER A 16 10.30 -1.24 -9.01
C SER A 16 11.61 -1.11 -9.77
N GLY A 17 11.98 -2.11 -10.57
CA GLY A 17 13.22 -2.09 -11.37
C GLY A 17 14.50 -1.87 -10.54
N GLY A 18 14.52 -2.31 -9.27
CA GLY A 18 15.64 -2.08 -8.35
C GLY A 18 15.69 -0.70 -7.69
N VAL A 19 14.76 0.20 -8.02
CA VAL A 19 14.64 1.53 -7.42
C VAL A 19 13.65 1.50 -6.26
N PHE A 20 14.03 2.10 -5.13
CA PHE A 20 13.21 2.23 -3.94
C PHE A 20 12.69 3.66 -3.82
N ARG A 21 11.42 3.83 -3.42
CA ARG A 21 10.84 5.15 -3.17
C ARG A 21 9.83 5.09 -2.03
N GLN A 22 9.82 6.14 -1.21
CA GLN A 22 8.74 6.37 -0.25
C GLN A 22 7.51 6.90 -0.98
N ALA A 23 6.34 6.39 -0.63
CA ALA A 23 5.05 6.82 -1.14
C ALA A 23 4.07 7.02 0.00
N LYS A 24 3.14 7.96 -0.18
CA LYS A 24 2.01 8.15 0.74
C LYS A 24 1.13 6.90 0.81
N VAL A 25 0.64 6.59 2.00
CA VAL A 25 -0.30 5.48 2.24
C VAL A 25 -1.73 5.99 2.21
N TYR A 26 -2.62 5.20 1.63
CA TYR A 26 -4.04 5.46 1.54
C TYR A 26 -4.83 4.25 2.00
N LYS A 27 -6.06 4.48 2.45
CA LYS A 27 -7.06 3.42 2.65
C LYS A 27 -8.27 3.65 1.75
N ARG A 28 -8.91 2.55 1.39
CA ARG A 28 -10.27 2.52 0.85
C ARG A 28 -10.95 1.29 1.43
N GLY A 29 -11.97 1.52 2.25
CA GLY A 29 -12.56 0.53 3.12
C GLY A 29 -11.51 0.04 4.11
N GLN A 30 -11.39 -1.29 4.21
CA GLN A 30 -10.35 -1.91 5.03
C GLN A 30 -9.02 -2.09 4.28
N MET A 31 -8.96 -1.84 2.98
CA MET A 31 -7.77 -2.15 2.18
C MET A 31 -6.76 -1.01 2.19
N LEU A 32 -5.47 -1.35 2.26
CA LEU A 32 -4.38 -0.41 2.14
C LEU A 32 -3.86 -0.27 0.70
N PHE A 33 -3.45 0.94 0.37
CA PHE A 33 -2.96 1.35 -0.95
C PHE A 33 -1.76 2.28 -0.81
N ALA A 34 -0.94 2.34 -1.85
CA ALA A 34 0.16 3.29 -1.99
C ALA A 34 -0.10 4.22 -3.18
N GLY A 35 0.32 5.48 -3.07
CA GLY A 35 0.35 6.39 -4.21
C GLY A 35 1.33 5.93 -5.30
N TYR A 36 0.86 5.80 -6.55
CA TYR A 36 1.65 5.35 -7.69
C TYR A 36 1.30 6.11 -8.97
N GLY A 37 2.24 6.96 -9.45
CA GLY A 37 1.98 7.89 -10.54
C GLY A 37 0.81 8.83 -10.20
N ALA A 38 -0.17 8.92 -11.10
CA ALA A 38 -1.42 9.66 -10.89
C ALA A 38 -2.54 8.84 -10.20
N GLY A 39 -2.23 7.63 -9.70
CA GLY A 39 -3.21 6.72 -9.12
C GLY A 39 -2.71 6.00 -7.88
N PHE A 40 -3.24 4.79 -7.65
CA PHE A 40 -3.00 4.00 -6.45
C PHE A 40 -2.74 2.54 -6.80
N VAL A 41 -1.85 1.87 -6.06
CA VAL A 41 -1.68 0.41 -6.09
C VAL A 41 -2.12 -0.18 -4.76
N ARG A 42 -2.90 -1.25 -4.78
CA ARG A 42 -3.29 -1.96 -3.56
C ARG A 42 -2.10 -2.72 -3.00
N LEU A 43 -1.89 -2.65 -1.69
CA LEU A 43 -0.94 -3.51 -1.00
C LEU A 43 -1.55 -4.91 -0.87
N LEU A 44 -0.85 -5.91 -1.40
CA LEU A 44 -1.20 -7.33 -1.24
C LEU A 44 -0.27 -7.97 -0.22
N LYS A 45 -0.31 -9.31 -0.11
CA LYS A 45 0.67 -10.05 0.68
C LYS A 45 2.08 -9.66 0.26
N MET A 46 2.89 -9.24 1.22
CA MET A 46 4.25 -8.78 0.99
C MET A 46 5.05 -9.85 0.22
N PRO A 47 5.82 -9.47 -0.82
CA PRO A 47 6.10 -8.10 -1.26
C PRO A 47 5.15 -7.56 -2.36
N GLY A 48 4.00 -8.18 -2.63
CA GLY A 48 3.18 -7.89 -3.82
C GLY A 48 2.29 -6.64 -3.72
N THR A 49 2.06 -6.00 -4.87
CA THR A 49 0.98 -5.00 -5.05
C THR A 49 0.02 -5.44 -6.17
N SER A 50 -1.06 -4.69 -6.41
CA SER A 50 -1.95 -4.93 -7.56
C SER A 50 -1.32 -4.65 -8.92
N ASN A 51 -0.12 -4.05 -8.98
CA ASN A 51 0.67 -3.95 -10.20
C ASN A 51 1.83 -4.97 -10.10
N PRO A 52 1.92 -5.96 -11.00
CA PRO A 52 2.93 -7.03 -10.90
C PRO A 52 4.38 -6.53 -11.02
N ASN A 53 4.61 -5.34 -11.56
CA ASN A 53 5.94 -4.73 -11.71
C ASN A 53 6.36 -3.86 -10.52
N VAL A 54 5.52 -3.78 -9.48
CA VAL A 54 5.73 -2.95 -8.30
C VAL A 54 5.56 -3.81 -7.06
N SER A 55 6.59 -3.82 -6.22
CA SER A 55 6.56 -4.46 -4.91
C SER A 55 6.57 -3.42 -3.79
N TRP A 56 6.29 -3.87 -2.57
CA TRP A 56 6.43 -3.07 -1.34
C TRP A 56 7.20 -3.87 -0.30
N GLU A 57 7.93 -3.15 0.56
CA GLU A 57 8.87 -3.74 1.53
C GLU A 57 8.43 -3.45 2.97
N GLU A 58 7.98 -2.22 3.26
CA GLU A 58 7.63 -1.80 4.61
C GLU A 58 6.61 -0.66 4.57
N THR A 59 5.75 -0.58 5.58
CA THR A 59 4.81 0.53 5.80
C THR A 59 4.72 0.81 7.30
N ASP A 60 4.67 2.10 7.67
CA ASP A 60 4.48 2.54 9.06
C ASP A 60 2.99 2.73 9.42
N ALA A 61 2.09 2.51 8.46
CA ALA A 61 0.66 2.54 8.70
C ALA A 61 0.24 1.34 9.56
N ALA A 62 -0.46 1.59 10.66
CA ALA A 62 -1.00 0.54 11.51
C ALA A 62 -1.97 -0.36 10.71
N HIS A 63 -1.73 -1.67 10.73
CA HIS A 63 -2.53 -2.64 10.01
C HIS A 63 -2.48 -4.01 10.68
N SER A 64 -3.51 -4.80 10.42
CA SER A 64 -3.50 -6.24 10.62
C SER A 64 -3.43 -6.94 9.25
N THR A 65 -3.33 -8.27 9.25
CA THR A 65 -3.38 -9.06 8.01
C THR A 65 -4.64 -9.90 7.96
N ASP A 66 -5.29 -9.93 6.80
CA ASP A 66 -6.40 -10.87 6.57
C ASP A 66 -5.91 -12.31 6.32
N ASN A 67 -6.84 -13.23 6.10
CA ASN A 67 -6.53 -14.66 5.89
C ASN A 67 -5.66 -14.93 4.65
N LEU A 68 -5.52 -13.97 3.73
CA LEU A 68 -4.62 -14.09 2.57
C LEU A 68 -3.29 -13.37 2.80
N GLY A 69 -3.04 -12.87 4.01
CA GLY A 69 -1.84 -12.12 4.37
C GLY A 69 -1.81 -10.70 3.80
N ARG A 70 -2.96 -10.15 3.37
CA ARG A 70 -3.04 -8.79 2.81
C ARG A 70 -3.18 -7.79 3.97
N PRO A 71 -2.46 -6.66 3.94
CA PRO A 71 -2.56 -5.67 4.99
C PRO A 71 -3.93 -4.96 4.91
N ILE A 72 -4.62 -4.91 6.05
CA ILE A 72 -5.91 -4.25 6.21
C ILE A 72 -5.89 -3.32 7.43
N VAL A 73 -6.55 -2.17 7.32
CA VAL A 73 -6.81 -1.29 8.46
C VAL A 73 -7.95 -1.86 9.29
N SER A 74 -7.70 -1.99 10.60
CA SER A 74 -8.65 -2.41 11.62
C SER A 74 -9.73 -1.36 11.88
#